data_AF-Q87N98-F1
#
_entry.id   AF-Q87N98-F1
#
_cell.length_a   1.000
_cell.length_b   1.000
_cell.length_c   1.000
_cell.angle_alpha   90.00
_cell.angle_beta   90.00
_cell.angle_gamma   90.00
#
_symmetry.space_group_name_H-M   'P 1'
#
loop_
_entity.id
_entity.type
_entity.pdbx_description
1 polymer ?
#
loop_
_entity_poly.entity_id
_entity_poly.type
_entity_poly.pdbx_seq_one_letter_code
_entity_poly.pdbx_strand_id
1 'polypeptide(L)' 'MGIYLDTLSKRSVAMDLSNVGNLDSIILLGIVNEKLRLECDSFDELASVYEMDVESVVGKLDMLGYQYDPLTNQFKAYER' A
#
# COMPACT_ATOMS: atom_id res chain seq x y z
N MET A 1 10.33 -13.67 -35.66
CA MET A 1 9.09 -12.90 -35.38
C MET A 1 8.46 -13.55 -34.17
N GLY A 2 8.92 -13.15 -32.98
CA GLY A 2 8.56 -13.79 -31.71
C GLY A 2 7.97 -12.74 -30.79
N ILE A 3 6.64 -12.62 -30.81
CA ILE A 3 5.88 -11.69 -29.97
C ILE A 3 4.72 -12.45 -29.32
N TYR A 4 5.00 -13.38 -28.42
CA TYR A 4 3.99 -13.93 -27.50
C TYR A 4 4.69 -14.49 -26.25
N LEU A 5 5.30 -13.59 -25.48
CA LEU A 5 5.55 -13.80 -24.05
C LEU A 5 5.09 -12.57 -23.26
N ASP A 6 3.96 -11.98 -23.67
CA ASP A 6 3.20 -11.08 -22.81
C ASP A 6 2.02 -11.86 -22.24
N THR A 7 2.31 -12.70 -21.26
CA THR A 7 1.36 -13.25 -20.27
C THR A 7 2.12 -14.25 -19.40
N LEU A 8 2.06 -14.05 -18.09
CA LEU A 8 2.51 -14.98 -17.03
C LEU A 8 3.98 -14.88 -16.58
N SER A 9 4.32 -13.81 -15.87
CA SER A 9 5.14 -13.95 -14.65
C SER A 9 4.52 -13.20 -13.47
N LYS A 10 3.29 -13.63 -13.13
CA LYS A 10 2.80 -13.59 -11.75
C LYS A 10 3.71 -14.48 -10.91
N ARG A 11 4.81 -13.95 -10.38
CA ARG A 11 5.53 -14.40 -9.17
C ARG A 11 6.88 -13.66 -9.05
N SER A 12 6.87 -12.56 -8.31
CA SER A 12 8.04 -12.13 -7.54
C SER A 12 7.55 -11.54 -6.23
N VAL A 13 6.99 -12.41 -5.38
CA VAL A 13 6.89 -12.15 -3.94
C VAL A 13 8.11 -12.84 -3.32
N ALA A 14 9.25 -12.17 -3.42
CA ALA A 14 10.47 -12.52 -2.71
C ALA A 14 11.33 -11.23 -2.68
N MET A 15 10.89 -10.27 -1.87
CA MET A 15 11.66 -9.05 -1.62
C MET A 15 12.67 -9.37 -0.51
N ASP A 16 13.94 -9.12 -0.83
CA ASP A 16 15.12 -9.31 0.01
C ASP A 16 14.99 -8.47 1.30
N LEU A 17 14.97 -9.14 2.45
CA LEU A 17 14.66 -8.55 3.76
C LEU A 17 15.82 -7.72 4.36
N SER A 18 16.88 -7.43 3.60
CA SER A 18 18.13 -6.86 4.14
C SER A 18 18.11 -5.34 4.32
N ASN A 19 17.03 -4.65 3.90
CA ASN A 19 17.02 -3.19 3.78
C ASN A 19 15.91 -2.49 4.60
N VAL A 20 15.55 -3.04 5.76
CA VAL A 20 14.43 -2.62 6.66
C VAL A 20 14.37 -1.11 7.01
N GLY A 21 15.42 -0.31 6.75
CA GLY A 21 15.35 1.17 6.82
C GLY A 21 14.60 1.83 5.64
N ASN A 22 14.54 1.14 4.49
CA ASN A 22 13.62 1.36 3.37
C ASN A 22 12.51 0.31 3.46
N LEU A 23 11.72 0.34 4.52
CA LEU A 23 10.48 -0.43 4.53
C LEU A 23 9.67 0.00 3.32
N ASP A 24 9.57 -0.86 2.30
CA ASP A 24 8.84 -0.58 1.09
C ASP A 24 7.48 -0.01 1.49
N SER A 25 7.15 1.19 1.03
CA SER A 25 5.82 1.75 1.23
C SER A 25 4.71 0.81 0.70
N ILE A 26 5.08 -0.19 -0.10
CA ILE A 26 4.26 -1.35 -0.48
C ILE A 26 3.89 -2.23 0.74
N ILE A 27 4.81 -2.47 1.67
CA ILE A 27 4.54 -3.16 2.94
C ILE A 27 3.64 -2.29 3.82
N LEU A 28 3.94 -1.00 3.95
CA LEU A 28 3.08 -0.06 4.69
C LEU A 28 1.65 -0.06 4.14
N LEU A 29 1.52 0.01 2.80
CA LEU A 29 0.26 -0.11 2.09
C LEU A 29 -0.47 -1.42 2.42
N GLY A 30 0.26 -2.55 2.44
CA GLY A 30 -0.29 -3.85 2.80
C GLY A 30 -0.84 -3.87 4.23
N ILE A 31 -0.06 -3.39 5.19
CA ILE A 31 -0.46 -3.35 6.61
C ILE A 31 -1.67 -2.44 6.81
N VAL A 32 -1.62 -1.23 6.27
CA VAL A 32 -2.72 -0.26 6.38
C VAL A 32 -4.00 -0.82 5.77
N ASN A 33 -3.93 -1.42 4.58
CA ASN A 33 -5.10 -2.03 3.95
C ASN A 33 -5.65 -3.24 4.69
N GLU A 34 -4.78 -4.04 5.31
CA GLU A 34 -5.21 -5.19 6.12
C GLU A 34 -5.94 -4.71 7.38
N LYS A 35 -5.40 -3.69 8.06
CA LYS A 35 -6.04 -3.11 9.25
C LYS A 35 -7.35 -2.42 8.94
N LEU A 36 -7.43 -1.66 7.85
CA LEU A 36 -8.69 -1.05 7.41
C LEU A 36 -9.75 -2.08 6.99
N ARG A 37 -9.34 -3.30 6.60
CA ARG A 37 -10.29 -4.37 6.27
C ARG A 37 -10.80 -5.14 7.48
N LEU A 38 -9.98 -5.28 8.51
CA LEU A 38 -10.24 -6.19 9.61
C LEU A 38 -10.67 -5.48 10.90
N GLU A 39 -10.14 -4.29 11.17
CA GLU A 39 -10.19 -3.68 12.51
C GLU A 39 -10.65 -2.22 12.51
N CYS A 40 -10.43 -1.44 11.44
CA CYS A 40 -10.72 0.00 11.43
C CYS A 40 -11.77 0.34 10.38
N ASP A 41 -12.77 1.14 10.73
CA ASP A 41 -13.81 1.60 9.79
C ASP A 41 -13.35 2.76 8.88
N SER A 42 -12.24 3.43 9.25
CA SER A 42 -11.65 4.51 8.47
C SER A 42 -10.15 4.65 8.69
N PHE A 43 -9.47 5.35 7.78
CA PHE A 43 -8.05 5.66 7.94
C PHE A 43 -7.75 6.59 9.12
N ASP A 44 -8.69 7.47 9.45
CA ASP A 44 -8.57 8.38 10.60
C ASP A 44 -8.58 7.61 11.93
N GLU A 45 -9.48 6.63 12.06
CA GLU A 45 -9.49 5.71 13.20
C GLU A 45 -8.20 4.90 13.31
N LEU A 46 -7.72 4.36 12.18
CA LEU A 46 -6.44 3.65 12.16
C LEU A 46 -5.31 4.54 12.67
N ALA A 47 -5.24 5.78 12.17
CA ALA A 47 -4.20 6.72 12.56
C ALA A 47 -4.30 7.09 14.04
N SER A 48 -5.51 7.25 14.58
CA SER A 48 -5.71 7.52 16.01
C SER A 48 -5.37 6.31 16.89
N VAL A 49 -5.70 5.09 16.47
CA VAL A 49 -5.45 3.85 17.23
C VAL A 49 -3.97 3.53 17.30
N TYR A 50 -3.25 3.75 16.19
CA TYR A 50 -1.82 3.44 16.09
C TYR A 50 -0.92 4.67 16.27
N GLU A 51 -1.48 5.81 16.69
CA GLU A 51 -0.77 7.09 16.84
C GLU A 51 0.10 7.46 15.62
N MET A 52 -0.45 7.23 14.42
CA MET A 52 0.24 7.44 13.15
C MET A 52 0.02 8.86 12.65
N ASP A 53 1.07 9.42 12.06
CA ASP A 53 0.97 10.71 11.37
C ASP A 53 0.32 10.51 9.98
N VAL A 54 -0.94 10.92 9.87
CA VAL A 54 -1.76 10.83 8.65
C VAL A 54 -1.05 11.47 7.47
N GLU A 55 -0.48 12.67 7.66
CA GLU A 55 0.19 13.42 6.60
C GLU A 55 1.43 12.70 6.07
N SER A 56 2.24 12.12 6.96
CA SER A 56 3.43 11.33 6.61
C SER A 56 3.07 10.06 5.84
N VAL A 57 2.01 9.35 6.25
CA VAL A 57 1.57 8.11 5.59
C VAL A 57 0.97 8.41 4.23
N VAL A 58 0.04 9.38 4.16
CA VAL A 58 -0.58 9.79 2.90
C VAL A 58 0.47 10.36 1.96
N GLY A 59 1.39 11.20 2.44
CA GLY A 59 2.47 11.74 1.62
C GLY A 59 3.39 10.66 1.05
N LYS A 60 3.76 9.65 1.85
CA LYS A 60 4.55 8.50 1.39
C LYS A 60 3.81 7.67 0.34
N LEU A 61 2.51 7.45 0.51
CA LEU A 61 1.70 6.65 -0.41
C LEU A 61 1.34 7.44 -1.68
N ASP A 62 1.10 8.74 -1.59
CA ASP A 62 0.83 9.62 -2.73
C ASP A 62 2.04 9.74 -3.67
N MET A 63 3.27 9.82 -3.11
CA MET A 63 4.50 9.78 -3.92
C MET A 63 4.63 8.52 -4.78
N LEU A 64 3.91 7.45 -4.42
CA LEU A 64 3.89 6.17 -5.13
C LEU A 64 2.66 5.99 -6.00
N GLY A 65 1.78 7.00 -6.05
CA GLY A 65 0.53 6.96 -6.81
C GLY A 65 -0.59 6.23 -6.09
N TYR A 66 -0.56 6.11 -4.76
CA TYR A 66 -1.64 5.52 -3.97
C TYR A 66 -2.43 6.58 -3.21
N GLN A 67 -3.76 6.47 -3.23
CA GLN A 67 -4.69 7.34 -2.53
C GLN A 67 -5.68 6.51 -1.71
N TYR A 68 -6.06 7.02 -0.54
CA TYR A 68 -7.09 6.41 0.30
C TYR A 68 -8.46 6.55 -0.37
N ASP A 69 -9.16 5.42 -0.53
CA ASP A 69 -10.51 5.32 -1.05
C ASP A 69 -11.47 5.01 0.12
N PRO A 70 -12.28 5.99 0.58
CA PRO A 70 -13.17 5.80 1.71
C PRO A 70 -14.37 4.89 1.39
N LEU A 71 -14.70 4.68 0.11
CA LEU A 71 -15.79 3.79 -0.30
C LEU A 71 -15.44 2.32 -0.07
N THR A 72 -14.18 1.96 -0.25
CA THR A 72 -13.67 0.59 -0.05
C THR A 72 -12.76 0.45 1.15
N ASN A 73 -12.61 1.54 1.90
CA ASN A 73 -11.75 1.69 3.07
C ASN A 73 -10.34 1.16 2.84
N GLN A 74 -9.72 1.51 1.72
CA GLN A 74 -8.41 0.98 1.32
C GLN A 74 -7.63 2.03 0.51
N PHE A 75 -6.32 1.99 0.60
CA PHE A 75 -5.45 2.70 -0.32
C PHE A 75 -5.34 1.95 -1.64
N LYS A 76 -5.59 2.66 -2.74
CA LYS A 76 -5.57 2.15 -4.10
C LYS A 76 -4.67 3.01 -4.97
N ALA A 77 -4.08 2.38 -5.98
CA ALA A 77 -3.37 3.13 -6.99
C ALA A 77 -4.39 4.01 -7.74
N TYR A 78 -4.09 5.30 -7.87
CA TYR A 78 -4.85 6.21 -8.72
C TYR A 78 -4.01 6.51 -9.95
N GLU A 79 -4.57 6.31 -11.15
CA GLU A 79 -3.95 6.84 -12.36
C GLU A 79 -4.14 8.36 -12.35
N ARG A 80 -3.02 9.09 -12.43
CA ARG A 80 -3.03 10.54 -12.65
C ARG A 80 -3.43 10.87 -14.08
#